data_AF-A0A0R2QDR3-F1
#
_entry.id   AF-A0A0R2QDR3-F1
#
_cell.length_a   1.000
_cell.length_b   1.000
_cell.length_c   1.000
_cell.angle_alpha   90.00
_cell.angle_beta   90.00
_cell.angle_gamma   90.00
#
_symmetry.space_group_name_H-M   'P 1'
#
loop_
_entity.id
_entity.type
_entity.pdbx_description
1 polymer ?
#
loop_
_entity_poly.entity_id
_entity_poly.type
_entity_poly.pdbx_seq_one_letter_code
_entity_poly.pdbx_strand_id
1 'polypeptide(L)'
;MTTQLNSSFRGTQDLPKWLSPTLLVSFFLASFGLQVLIASDSDSAEINFIPVAIFGLVGFTVAIYVISRIIEGVRKATDRLVTIMVSTAFSLALIPLLSLAYTVVTKGVARFDAEFFTFSMRNIVGEGGGALHAIIGTVEITGIATLISVPIGIMAAIYLVEYGRGTIARLVTFFVDVMTGVPSIVAGLFAYALFVIFFGPGVRMGLGGAIALSLLMIPVVIRATEEMLKIVPNELREAAYALGVPKWLTVLKVVLPTSLAGIATGI
;
A
#
# COMPACT_ATOMS: atom_id res chain seq x y z
N MET A 1 -50.12 35.82 16.03
CA MET A 1 -49.78 34.61 16.81
C MET A 1 -48.45 34.10 16.27
N THR A 2 -47.34 34.61 16.81
CA THR A 2 -45.97 34.35 16.35
C THR A 2 -45.44 33.13 17.09
N THR A 3 -45.38 32.00 16.40
CA THR A 3 -44.83 30.75 16.94
C THR A 3 -43.32 30.90 17.06
N GLN A 4 -42.84 31.14 18.28
CA GLN A 4 -41.44 31.09 18.66
C GLN A 4 -40.92 29.66 18.42
N LEU A 5 -40.15 29.47 17.34
CA LEU A 5 -39.33 28.27 17.15
C LEU A 5 -38.19 28.33 18.18
N ASN A 6 -38.39 27.67 19.32
CA ASN A 6 -37.32 27.39 20.27
C ASN A 6 -36.30 26.47 19.59
N SER A 7 -35.23 27.06 19.04
CA SER A 7 -34.08 26.31 18.54
C SER A 7 -33.33 25.75 19.74
N SER A 8 -33.63 24.50 20.11
CA SER A 8 -32.95 23.77 21.18
C SER A 8 -31.55 23.31 20.75
N PHE A 9 -30.74 24.19 20.16
CA PHE A 9 -29.31 23.98 20.08
C PHE A 9 -28.73 24.19 21.47
N ARG A 10 -28.78 23.13 22.29
CA ARG A 10 -27.85 22.99 23.42
C ARG A 10 -26.46 23.06 22.81
N GLY A 11 -25.80 24.22 22.92
CA GLY A 11 -24.39 24.34 22.58
C GLY A 11 -23.66 23.25 23.36
N THR A 12 -23.11 22.27 22.64
CA THR A 12 -22.23 21.30 23.27
C THR A 12 -21.06 22.10 23.79
N GLN A 13 -20.89 22.15 25.11
CA GLN A 13 -19.70 22.75 25.70
C GLN A 13 -18.52 21.91 25.22
N ASP A 14 -17.67 22.51 24.38
CA ASP A 14 -16.46 21.87 23.88
C ASP A 14 -15.37 21.97 24.94
N LEU A 15 -14.65 20.88 25.18
CA LEU A 15 -13.47 20.92 26.04
C LEU A 15 -12.44 21.86 25.42
N PRO A 16 -11.72 22.63 26.25
CA PRO A 16 -10.66 23.50 25.76
C PRO A 16 -9.59 22.67 25.05
N LYS A 17 -9.12 23.14 23.89
CA LYS A 17 -8.15 22.44 23.03
C LYS A 17 -6.82 22.09 23.74
N TRP A 18 -6.50 22.82 24.80
CA TRP A 18 -5.31 22.62 25.63
C TRP A 18 -5.41 21.44 26.60
N LEU A 19 -6.62 20.97 26.91
CA LEU A 19 -6.82 19.88 27.88
C LEU A 19 -6.23 18.55 27.39
N SER A 20 -6.36 18.26 26.09
CA SER A 20 -5.87 17.03 25.49
C SER A 20 -4.34 16.86 25.64
N PRO A 21 -3.49 17.84 25.24
CA PRO A 21 -2.05 17.71 25.43
C PRO A 21 -1.62 17.76 26.90
N THR A 22 -2.29 18.53 27.76
CA THR A 22 -1.93 18.58 29.19
C THR A 22 -2.23 17.27 29.90
N LEU A 23 -3.36 16.63 29.60
CA LEU A 23 -3.71 15.32 30.16
C LEU A 23 -2.72 14.25 29.70
N LEU A 24 -2.32 14.27 28.43
CA LEU A 24 -1.32 13.33 27.91
C LEU A 24 -0.03 13.47 28.71
N VAL A 25 0.52 14.68 28.80
CA VAL A 25 1.78 14.92 29.53
C VAL A 25 1.66 14.54 31.00
N SER A 26 0.55 14.86 31.68
CA SER A 26 0.36 14.51 33.09
C SER A 26 0.31 13.01 33.34
N PHE A 27 -0.37 12.24 32.48
CA PHE A 27 -0.47 10.79 32.64
C PHE A 27 0.86 10.08 32.33
N PHE A 28 1.60 10.55 31.34
CA PHE A 28 2.95 10.03 31.06
C PHE A 28 3.94 10.36 32.18
N LEU A 29 3.89 11.57 32.76
CA LEU A 29 4.73 11.95 33.91
C LEU A 29 4.35 11.16 35.17
N ALA A 30 3.06 10.97 35.44
CA ALA A 30 2.60 10.15 36.57
C ALA A 30 3.02 8.69 36.42
N SER A 31 2.90 8.13 35.22
CA SER A 31 3.34 6.76 34.93
C SER A 31 4.85 6.60 35.04
N PHE A 32 5.63 7.62 34.64
CA PHE A 32 7.08 7.63 34.79
C PHE A 32 7.48 7.70 36.27
N GLY A 33 6.85 8.57 37.06
CA GLY A 33 7.07 8.68 38.51
C GLY A 33 6.73 7.39 39.26
N LEU A 34 5.64 6.72 38.87
CA LEU A 34 5.28 5.40 39.42
C LEU A 34 6.37 4.35 39.16
N GLN A 35 6.91 4.31 37.94
CA GLN A 35 7.97 3.36 37.58
C GLN A 35 9.27 3.63 38.35
N VAL A 36 9.63 4.90 38.56
CA VAL A 36 10.80 5.29 39.35
C VAL A 36 10.65 4.84 40.81
N LEU A 37 9.45 4.97 41.39
CA LEU A 37 9.18 4.52 42.76
C LEU A 37 9.25 2.99 42.87
N ILE A 38 8.68 2.26 41.91
CA ILE A 38 8.76 0.79 41.87
C ILE A 38 10.21 0.32 41.68
N ALA A 39 10.99 0.99 40.82
CA ALA A 39 12.39 0.66 40.58
C ALA A 39 13.30 0.96 41.79
N SER A 40 12.91 1.88 42.68
CA SER A 40 13.66 2.19 43.90
C SER A 40 13.59 1.12 44.99
N ASP A 41 12.63 0.19 44.88
CA ASP A 41 12.42 -0.91 45.83
C ASP A 41 13.00 -2.26 45.32
N SER A 42 13.37 -2.32 44.04
CA SER A 42 13.95 -3.51 43.40
C SER A 42 15.46 -3.35 43.16
N ASP A 43 16.26 -4.36 43.53
CA ASP A 43 17.74 -4.39 43.47
C ASP A 43 18.34 -4.19 42.05
N SER A 44 17.51 -4.15 41.00
CA SER A 44 17.87 -3.82 39.62
C SER A 44 17.30 -2.46 39.24
N ALA A 45 18.14 -1.41 39.26
CA ALA A 45 17.75 -0.04 38.89
C ALA A 45 17.60 0.17 37.36
N GLU A 46 16.94 -0.75 36.66
CA GLU A 46 16.64 -0.61 35.24
C GLU A 46 15.22 -0.08 35.04
N ILE A 47 15.12 1.15 34.52
CA ILE A 47 13.84 1.76 34.17
C ILE A 47 13.34 1.12 32.87
N ASN A 48 12.32 0.27 32.99
CA ASN A 48 11.63 -0.29 31.83
C ASN A 48 10.66 0.74 31.23
N PHE A 49 10.90 1.15 29.98
CA PHE A 49 10.05 2.12 29.27
C PHE A 49 8.71 1.55 28.77
N ILE A 50 8.61 0.22 28.63
CA ILE A 50 7.41 -0.48 28.18
C ILE A 50 6.21 -0.25 29.14
N PRO A 51 6.32 -0.53 30.46
CA PRO A 51 5.21 -0.27 31.38
C PRO A 51 4.84 1.22 31.46
N VAL A 52 5.81 2.13 31.39
CA VAL A 52 5.56 3.58 31.38
C VAL A 52 4.67 3.99 30.18
N ALA A 53 4.97 3.46 28.99
CA ALA A 53 4.17 3.74 27.81
C ALA A 53 2.75 3.16 27.90
N ILE A 54 2.61 1.93 28.39
CA ILE A 54 1.30 1.25 28.48
C ILE A 54 0.40 1.94 29.51
N PHE A 55 0.88 2.14 30.74
CA PHE A 55 0.06 2.74 31.80
C PHE A 55 -0.25 4.21 31.52
N GLY A 56 0.71 4.98 30.99
CA GLY A 56 0.50 6.36 30.56
C GLY A 56 -0.56 6.48 29.48
N LEU A 57 -0.52 5.61 28.46
CA LEU A 57 -1.45 5.66 27.32
C LEU A 57 -2.85 5.16 27.69
N VAL A 58 -2.95 4.05 28.42
CA VAL A 58 -4.24 3.52 28.89
C VAL A 58 -4.89 4.50 29.86
N GLY A 59 -4.13 5.04 30.82
CA GLY A 59 -4.63 6.04 31.77
C GLY A 59 -5.13 7.30 31.09
N PHE A 60 -4.36 7.84 30.13
CA PHE A 60 -4.76 8.97 29.31
C PHE A 60 -6.04 8.69 28.52
N THR A 61 -6.12 7.54 27.85
CA THR A 61 -7.27 7.15 27.01
C THR A 61 -8.55 7.02 27.83
N VAL A 62 -8.47 6.40 29.01
CA VAL A 62 -9.62 6.25 29.91
C VAL A 62 -10.05 7.61 30.45
N ALA A 63 -9.09 8.44 30.91
CA ALA A 63 -9.40 9.76 31.48
C ALA A 63 -10.06 10.68 30.45
N ILE A 64 -9.51 10.78 29.24
CA ILE A 64 -10.07 11.65 28.21
C ILE A 64 -11.41 11.12 27.70
N TYR A 65 -11.61 9.81 27.62
CA TYR A 65 -12.91 9.23 27.28
C TYR A 65 -13.97 9.56 28.34
N VAL A 66 -13.67 9.39 29.63
CA VAL A 66 -14.59 9.66 30.73
C VAL A 66 -14.93 11.15 30.81
N ILE A 67 -13.93 12.03 30.76
CA ILE A 67 -14.12 13.49 30.81
C ILE A 67 -14.95 13.96 29.60
N SER A 68 -14.63 13.46 28.40
CA SER A 68 -15.37 13.82 27.18
C SER A 68 -16.80 13.27 27.20
N ARG A 69 -17.02 12.09 27.79
CA ARG A 69 -18.38 11.51 27.91
C ARG A 69 -19.27 12.32 28.85
N ILE A 70 -18.70 12.87 29.92
CA ILE A 70 -19.43 13.67 30.92
C ILE A 70 -19.75 15.07 30.37
N ILE A 71 -18.81 15.70 29.65
CA ILE A 71 -18.93 17.12 29.24
C ILE A 71 -19.46 17.27 27.81
N GLU A 72 -18.91 16.52 26.85
CA GLU A 72 -19.18 16.69 25.41
C GLU A 72 -20.20 15.69 24.86
N GLY A 73 -20.55 14.67 25.65
CA GLY A 73 -21.45 13.59 25.29
C GLY A 73 -20.80 12.43 24.53
N VAL A 74 -21.58 11.39 24.27
CA VAL A 74 -21.07 10.08 23.77
C VAL A 74 -20.41 10.19 22.40
N ARG A 75 -20.97 10.99 21.48
CA ARG A 75 -20.45 11.11 20.10
C ARG A 75 -19.02 11.66 20.07
N LYS A 76 -18.74 12.74 20.80
CA LYS A 76 -17.41 13.36 20.87
C LYS A 76 -16.41 12.53 21.67
N ALA A 77 -16.85 11.83 22.70
CA ALA A 77 -16.01 10.88 23.42
C ALA A 77 -15.54 9.71 22.54
N THR A 78 -16.42 9.14 21.71
CA THR A 78 -16.06 8.09 20.75
C THR A 78 -15.08 8.59 19.69
N ASP A 79 -15.30 9.80 19.15
CA ASP A 79 -14.40 10.43 18.17
C ASP A 79 -12.97 10.60 18.72
N ARG A 80 -12.84 11.11 19.95
CA ARG A 80 -11.54 11.25 20.63
C ARG A 80 -10.88 9.90 20.92
N LEU A 81 -11.65 8.88 21.33
CA LEU A 81 -11.14 7.52 21.55
C LEU A 81 -10.55 6.96 20.25
N VAL A 82 -11.33 6.99 19.16
CA VAL A 82 -10.89 6.50 17.85
C VAL A 82 -9.64 7.24 17.38
N THR A 83 -9.59 8.57 17.57
CA THR A 83 -8.41 9.38 17.25
C THR A 83 -7.15 8.92 18.01
N ILE A 84 -7.27 8.65 19.31
CA ILE A 84 -6.16 8.17 20.13
C ILE A 84 -5.72 6.76 19.71
N MET A 85 -6.68 5.87 19.43
CA MET A 85 -6.39 4.51 18.98
C MET A 85 -5.67 4.51 17.63
N VAL A 86 -6.13 5.30 16.66
CA VAL A 86 -5.52 5.42 15.33
C VAL A 86 -4.15 6.08 15.41
N SER A 87 -4.01 7.18 16.16
CA SER A 87 -2.72 7.86 16.32
C SER A 87 -1.68 6.98 17.02
N THR A 88 -2.09 6.21 18.05
CA THR A 88 -1.22 5.24 18.73
C THR A 88 -0.79 4.12 17.77
N ALA A 89 -1.75 3.53 17.04
CA ALA A 89 -1.44 2.47 16.07
C ALA A 89 -0.49 2.97 14.98
N PHE A 90 -0.71 4.20 14.48
CA PHE A 90 0.18 4.86 13.52
C PHE A 90 1.59 5.08 14.10
N SER A 91 1.70 5.61 15.32
CA SER A 91 3.00 5.79 15.98
C SER A 91 3.73 4.47 16.19
N LEU A 92 3.03 3.41 16.60
CA LEU A 92 3.60 2.08 16.76
C LEU A 92 4.10 1.49 15.44
N ALA A 93 3.37 1.70 14.33
CA ALA A 93 3.80 1.29 13.00
C ALA A 93 4.99 2.11 12.48
N LEU A 94 5.10 3.38 12.90
CA LEU A 94 6.17 4.29 12.49
C LEU A 94 7.53 3.91 13.11
N ILE A 95 7.53 3.37 14.34
CA ILE A 95 8.77 2.96 15.04
C ILE A 95 9.62 1.98 14.20
N PRO A 96 9.12 0.79 13.78
CA PRO A 96 9.92 -0.13 12.98
C PRO A 96 10.25 0.45 11.59
N LEU A 97 9.37 1.27 11.00
CA LEU A 97 9.66 1.93 9.72
C LEU A 97 10.85 2.89 9.83
N LEU A 98 10.86 3.76 10.84
CA LEU A 98 11.97 4.69 11.10
C LEU A 98 13.23 3.95 11.51
N SER A 99 13.12 2.91 12.34
CA SER A 99 14.25 2.06 12.72
C SER A 99 14.87 1.37 11.50
N LEU A 100 14.06 0.84 10.59
CA LEU A 100 14.53 0.21 9.36
C LEU A 100 15.17 1.25 8.44
N ALA A 101 14.54 2.41 8.24
CA ALA A 101 15.10 3.50 7.44
C ALA A 101 16.46 3.97 8.00
N TYR A 102 16.55 4.21 9.31
CA TYR A 102 17.79 4.58 9.99
C TYR A 102 18.87 3.51 9.81
N THR A 103 18.52 2.24 9.97
CA THR A 103 19.46 1.11 9.82
C THR A 103 19.94 0.98 8.37
N VAL A 104 19.04 1.12 7.39
CA VAL A 104 19.37 1.07 5.96
C VAL A 104 20.30 2.21 5.57
N VAL A 105 20.06 3.43 6.06
CA VAL A 105 20.93 4.57 5.77
C VAL A 105 22.30 4.40 6.44
N THR A 106 22.34 4.16 7.74
CA THR A 106 23.60 4.09 8.49
C THR A 106 24.50 2.93 8.04
N LYS A 107 23.92 1.75 7.77
CA LYS A 107 24.68 0.58 7.30
C LYS A 107 24.88 0.57 5.78
N GLY A 108 23.99 1.22 5.01
CA GLY A 108 24.03 1.23 3.55
C GLY A 108 24.94 2.29 2.96
N VAL A 109 25.06 3.47 3.58
CA VAL A 109 25.91 4.57 3.06
C VAL A 109 27.36 4.14 2.91
N ALA A 110 27.87 3.31 3.82
CA ALA A 110 29.24 2.77 3.77
C ALA A 110 29.49 1.81 2.59
N ARG A 111 28.44 1.34 1.89
CA ARG A 111 28.51 0.42 0.75
C ARG A 111 28.28 1.08 -0.61
N PHE A 112 28.17 2.42 -0.69
CA PHE A 112 28.13 3.13 -1.96
C PHE A 112 29.54 3.29 -2.57
N ASP A 113 30.18 2.16 -2.87
CA ASP A 113 31.46 2.09 -3.58
C ASP A 113 31.29 1.53 -4.99
N ALA A 114 32.35 1.61 -5.81
CA ALA A 114 32.33 1.07 -7.17
C ALA A 114 32.15 -0.46 -7.18
N GLU A 115 32.64 -1.16 -6.15
CA GLU A 115 32.55 -2.62 -6.03
C GLU A 115 31.09 -3.08 -5.91
N PHE A 116 30.28 -2.38 -5.10
CA PHE A 116 28.87 -2.66 -4.92
C PHE A 116 28.07 -2.65 -6.23
N PHE A 117 28.39 -1.75 -7.15
CA PHE A 117 27.70 -1.65 -8.45
C PHE A 117 28.26 -2.58 -9.52
N THR A 118 29.51 -3.04 -9.38
CA THR A 118 30.20 -3.82 -10.44
C THR A 118 30.33 -5.30 -10.12
N PHE A 119 30.16 -5.72 -8.86
CA PHE A 119 30.28 -7.11 -8.45
C PHE A 119 28.93 -7.74 -8.11
N SER A 120 28.86 -9.06 -8.24
CA SER A 120 27.69 -9.88 -7.91
C SER A 120 27.90 -10.57 -6.57
N MET A 121 26.82 -10.88 -5.83
CA MET A 121 26.88 -11.75 -4.65
C MET A 121 26.74 -13.25 -4.99
N ARG A 122 26.79 -13.61 -6.27
CA ARG A 122 26.71 -15.02 -6.68
C ARG A 122 27.89 -15.81 -6.07
N ASN A 123 27.56 -16.82 -5.27
CA ASN A 123 28.50 -17.72 -4.58
C ASN A 123 29.40 -17.04 -3.54
N ILE A 124 29.05 -15.85 -3.06
CA ILE A 124 29.76 -15.19 -1.96
C ILE A 124 29.03 -15.53 -0.66
N VAL A 125 29.75 -16.09 0.31
CA VAL A 125 29.25 -16.39 1.66
C VAL A 125 30.17 -15.66 2.65
N GLY A 126 29.76 -14.49 3.12
CA GLY A 126 30.57 -13.64 4.00
C GLY A 126 30.63 -12.19 3.52
N GLU A 127 31.66 -11.47 3.96
CA GLU A 127 31.88 -10.07 3.58
C GLU A 127 32.34 -9.94 2.11
N GLY A 128 31.95 -8.84 1.46
CA GLY A 128 32.23 -8.55 0.04
C GLY A 128 31.00 -8.61 -0.86
N GLY A 129 31.22 -8.60 -2.17
CA GLY A 129 30.17 -8.70 -3.19
C GLY A 129 29.35 -7.43 -3.41
N GLY A 130 28.51 -7.45 -4.44
CA GLY A 130 27.72 -6.29 -4.84
C GLY A 130 26.30 -6.62 -5.34
N ALA A 131 25.55 -5.55 -5.59
CA ALA A 131 24.15 -5.59 -6.01
C ALA A 131 23.96 -5.79 -7.52
N LEU A 132 25.03 -6.00 -8.31
CA LEU A 132 24.92 -6.13 -9.78
C LEU A 132 23.87 -7.17 -10.19
N HIS A 133 23.88 -8.35 -9.58
CA HIS A 133 22.90 -9.41 -9.87
C HIS A 133 21.45 -9.04 -9.51
N ALA A 134 21.25 -8.22 -8.47
CA ALA A 134 19.93 -7.75 -8.08
C ALA A 134 19.43 -6.66 -9.05
N ILE A 135 20.32 -5.76 -9.49
CA ILE A 135 20.02 -4.72 -10.47
C ILE A 135 19.68 -5.37 -11.83
N ILE A 136 20.59 -6.18 -12.37
CA ILE A 136 20.38 -6.88 -13.64
C ILE A 136 19.16 -7.80 -13.55
N GLY A 137 19.06 -8.60 -12.47
CA GLY A 137 17.93 -9.50 -12.27
C GLY A 137 16.59 -8.78 -12.22
N THR A 138 16.53 -7.60 -11.59
CA THR A 138 15.30 -6.78 -11.57
C THR A 138 14.94 -6.29 -12.97
N VAL A 139 15.92 -5.80 -13.74
CA VAL A 139 15.71 -5.33 -15.12
C VAL A 139 15.26 -6.47 -16.02
N GLU A 140 15.90 -7.63 -15.95
CA GLU A 140 15.55 -8.81 -16.76
C GLU A 140 14.16 -9.34 -16.41
N ILE A 141 13.87 -9.55 -15.12
CA ILE A 141 12.59 -10.10 -14.64
C ILE A 141 11.46 -9.15 -14.99
N THR A 142 11.63 -7.85 -14.71
CA THR A 142 10.62 -6.83 -15.02
C THR A 142 10.46 -6.69 -16.53
N GLY A 143 11.56 -6.65 -17.29
CA GLY A 143 11.52 -6.55 -18.75
C GLY A 143 10.76 -7.71 -19.41
N ILE A 144 11.03 -8.96 -18.98
CA ILE A 144 10.32 -10.14 -19.47
C ILE A 144 8.85 -10.10 -19.04
N ALA A 145 8.56 -9.77 -17.78
CA ALA A 145 7.19 -9.66 -17.30
C ALA A 145 6.40 -8.59 -18.06
N THR A 146 6.99 -7.43 -18.35
CA THR A 146 6.41 -6.36 -19.17
C THR A 146 6.18 -6.82 -20.59
N LEU A 147 7.15 -7.49 -21.21
CA LEU A 147 7.05 -7.99 -22.58
C LEU A 147 5.89 -8.98 -22.76
N ILE A 148 5.60 -9.77 -21.72
CA ILE A 148 4.46 -10.72 -21.70
C ILE A 148 3.15 -10.00 -21.35
N SER A 149 3.15 -9.24 -20.26
CA SER A 149 1.92 -8.73 -19.63
C SER A 149 1.33 -7.54 -20.36
N VAL A 150 2.17 -6.65 -20.90
CA VAL A 150 1.69 -5.43 -21.57
C VAL A 150 0.90 -5.75 -22.83
N PRO A 151 1.39 -6.56 -23.78
CA PRO A 151 0.60 -6.92 -24.96
C PRO A 151 -0.70 -7.65 -24.60
N ILE A 152 -0.63 -8.63 -23.69
CA ILE A 152 -1.80 -9.41 -23.26
C ILE A 152 -2.83 -8.49 -22.61
N GLY A 153 -2.39 -7.62 -21.70
CA GLY A 153 -3.27 -6.73 -20.95
C GLY A 153 -3.92 -5.67 -21.83
N ILE A 154 -3.15 -5.06 -22.73
CA ILE A 154 -3.69 -4.08 -23.69
C ILE A 154 -4.71 -4.75 -24.63
N MET A 155 -4.40 -5.92 -25.18
CA MET A 155 -5.34 -6.65 -26.06
C MET A 155 -6.63 -7.03 -25.33
N ALA A 156 -6.53 -7.51 -24.09
CA ALA A 156 -7.69 -7.84 -23.27
C ALA A 156 -8.52 -6.59 -22.93
N ALA A 157 -7.89 -5.47 -22.61
CA ALA A 157 -8.57 -4.20 -22.34
C ALA A 157 -9.26 -3.64 -23.59
N ILE A 158 -8.60 -3.68 -24.76
CA ILE A 158 -9.21 -3.31 -26.04
C ILE A 158 -10.43 -4.18 -26.30
N TYR A 159 -10.31 -5.50 -26.10
CA TYR A 159 -11.45 -6.40 -26.23
C TYR A 159 -12.58 -5.98 -25.29
N LEU A 160 -12.33 -5.79 -23.99
CA LEU A 160 -13.34 -5.44 -23.00
C LEU A 160 -14.05 -4.11 -23.29
N VAL A 161 -13.31 -3.07 -23.68
CA VAL A 161 -13.87 -1.73 -23.90
C VAL A 161 -14.55 -1.60 -25.27
N GLU A 162 -13.91 -2.10 -26.32
CA GLU A 162 -14.37 -1.85 -27.69
C GLU A 162 -15.28 -2.97 -28.20
N TYR A 163 -15.03 -4.23 -27.84
CA TYR A 163 -15.74 -5.38 -28.42
C TYR A 163 -16.62 -6.15 -27.42
N GLY A 164 -16.31 -6.06 -26.13
CA GLY A 164 -16.80 -6.93 -25.07
C GLY A 164 -18.29 -6.75 -24.83
N ARG A 165 -19.09 -7.70 -25.32
CA ARG A 165 -20.52 -7.80 -25.01
C ARG A 165 -20.86 -9.22 -24.56
N GLY A 166 -21.81 -9.34 -23.62
CA GLY A 166 -22.34 -10.63 -23.18
C GLY A 166 -21.41 -11.43 -22.25
N THR A 167 -21.49 -12.76 -22.36
CA THR A 167 -20.91 -13.70 -21.38
C THR A 167 -19.38 -13.69 -21.38
N ILE A 168 -18.72 -13.52 -22.54
CA ILE A 168 -17.25 -13.57 -22.63
C ILE A 168 -16.62 -12.39 -21.91
N ALA A 169 -17.15 -11.18 -22.09
CA ALA A 169 -16.68 -10.00 -21.35
C ALA A 169 -16.83 -10.22 -19.83
N ARG A 170 -17.98 -10.73 -19.38
CA ARG A 170 -18.22 -11.04 -17.96
C ARG A 170 -17.24 -12.08 -17.42
N LEU A 171 -16.93 -13.11 -18.20
CA LEU A 171 -15.99 -14.16 -17.83
C LEU A 171 -14.56 -13.62 -17.70
N VAL A 172 -14.11 -12.83 -18.68
CA VAL A 172 -12.78 -12.19 -18.63
C VAL A 172 -12.67 -11.27 -17.43
N THR A 173 -13.67 -10.40 -17.19
CA THR A 173 -13.70 -9.52 -16.02
C THR A 173 -13.66 -10.33 -14.72
N PHE A 174 -14.43 -11.41 -14.61
CA PHE A 174 -14.41 -12.30 -13.44
C PHE A 174 -13.02 -12.90 -13.20
N PHE A 175 -12.35 -13.40 -14.23
CA PHE A 175 -10.99 -13.94 -14.09
C PHE A 175 -9.99 -12.87 -13.68
N VAL A 176 -10.08 -11.67 -14.25
CA VAL A 176 -9.23 -10.52 -13.87
C VAL A 176 -9.45 -10.17 -12.39
N ASP A 177 -10.71 -10.11 -11.94
CA ASP A 177 -11.04 -9.84 -10.53
C ASP A 177 -10.50 -10.92 -9.59
N VAL A 178 -10.65 -12.19 -9.96
CA VAL A 178 -10.11 -13.31 -9.18
C VAL A 178 -8.58 -13.22 -9.11
N MET A 179 -7.89 -12.89 -10.21
CA MET A 179 -6.44 -12.73 -10.23
C MET A 179 -5.97 -11.59 -9.31
N THR A 180 -6.71 -10.48 -9.24
CA THR A 180 -6.39 -9.39 -8.30
C THR A 180 -6.64 -9.75 -6.83
N GLY A 181 -7.55 -10.70 -6.57
CA GLY A 181 -7.87 -11.16 -5.23
C GLY A 181 -6.84 -12.14 -4.64
N VAL A 182 -5.99 -12.75 -5.47
CA VAL A 182 -4.96 -13.69 -5.00
C VAL A 182 -3.81 -12.92 -4.33
N PRO A 183 -3.41 -13.28 -3.10
CA PRO A 183 -2.25 -12.66 -2.47
C PRO A 183 -0.97 -12.88 -3.29
N SER A 184 -0.16 -11.84 -3.46
CA SER A 184 1.06 -11.88 -4.29
C SER A 184 2.06 -12.96 -3.85
N ILE A 185 2.16 -13.24 -2.56
CA ILE A 185 3.01 -14.31 -1.99
C ILE A 185 2.54 -15.69 -2.49
N VAL A 186 1.23 -15.91 -2.57
CA VAL A 186 0.65 -17.18 -3.02
C VAL A 186 0.96 -17.40 -4.50
N ALA A 187 0.81 -16.36 -5.33
CA ALA A 187 1.19 -16.43 -6.75
C ALA A 187 2.70 -16.70 -6.94
N GLY A 188 3.56 -16.06 -6.15
CA GLY A 188 5.00 -16.29 -6.16
C GLY A 188 5.38 -17.72 -5.78
N LEU A 189 4.79 -18.25 -4.70
CA LEU A 189 5.05 -19.62 -4.25
C LEU A 189 4.49 -20.66 -5.23
N PHE A 190 3.34 -20.39 -5.85
CA PHE A 190 2.77 -21.23 -6.90
C PHE A 190 3.71 -21.34 -8.10
N ALA A 191 4.18 -20.20 -8.61
CA ALA A 191 5.12 -20.18 -9.73
C ALA A 191 6.43 -20.88 -9.38
N TYR A 192 6.97 -20.66 -8.17
CA TYR A 192 8.15 -21.39 -7.69
C TYR A 192 7.91 -22.91 -7.67
N ALA A 193 6.81 -23.36 -7.07
CA ALA A 193 6.47 -24.78 -6.99
C ALA A 193 6.31 -25.42 -8.37
N LEU A 194 5.67 -24.72 -9.31
CA LEU A 194 5.54 -25.15 -10.71
C LEU A 194 6.92 -25.40 -11.33
N PHE A 195 7.84 -24.46 -11.19
CA PHE A 195 9.20 -24.59 -11.73
C PHE A 195 10.00 -25.72 -11.06
N VAL A 196 9.82 -25.93 -9.76
CA VAL A 196 10.44 -27.06 -9.05
C VAL A 196 9.94 -28.41 -9.58
N ILE A 197 8.66 -28.53 -9.95
CA ILE A 197 8.10 -29.77 -10.51
C ILE A 197 8.73 -30.08 -11.88
N PHE A 198 8.91 -29.07 -12.74
CA PHE A 198 9.42 -29.29 -14.09
C PHE A 198 10.95 -29.39 -14.17
N PHE A 199 11.68 -28.64 -13.34
CA PHE A 199 13.14 -28.50 -13.45
C PHE A 199 13.90 -29.10 -12.25
N GLY A 200 13.19 -29.58 -11.22
CA GLY A 200 13.74 -30.25 -10.06
C GLY A 200 13.94 -29.37 -8.82
N PRO A 201 14.34 -29.97 -7.68
CA PRO A 201 14.59 -29.24 -6.44
C PRO A 201 15.76 -28.24 -6.56
N GLY A 202 15.61 -27.06 -5.97
CA GLY A 202 16.69 -26.06 -5.90
C GLY A 202 16.86 -25.21 -7.16
N VAL A 203 15.93 -25.27 -8.11
CA VAL A 203 15.92 -24.45 -9.32
C VAL A 203 15.83 -22.97 -8.95
N ARG A 204 16.80 -22.19 -9.44
CA ARG A 204 16.91 -20.74 -9.25
C ARG A 204 17.00 -20.09 -10.63
N MET A 205 15.84 -19.87 -11.25
CA MET A 205 15.75 -19.27 -12.59
C MET A 205 14.99 -17.95 -12.53
N GLY A 206 15.58 -16.89 -13.07
CA GLY A 206 14.93 -15.58 -13.21
C GLY A 206 13.63 -15.65 -14.01
N LEU A 207 13.55 -16.58 -14.98
CA LEU A 207 12.33 -16.81 -15.77
C LEU A 207 11.13 -17.22 -14.89
N GLY A 208 11.35 -18.00 -13.84
CA GLY A 208 10.27 -18.36 -12.90
C GLY A 208 9.73 -17.14 -12.16
N GLY A 209 10.63 -16.23 -11.75
CA GLY A 209 10.25 -14.93 -11.19
C GLY A 209 9.51 -14.04 -12.18
N ALA A 210 9.93 -14.02 -13.45
CA ALA A 210 9.28 -13.24 -14.51
C ALA A 210 7.87 -13.75 -14.81
N ILE A 211 7.66 -15.07 -14.85
CA ILE A 211 6.33 -15.66 -15.03
C ILE A 211 5.44 -15.36 -13.81
N ALA A 212 5.97 -15.51 -12.59
CA ALA A 212 5.24 -15.15 -11.37
C ALA A 212 4.79 -13.68 -11.38
N LEU A 213 5.71 -12.78 -11.73
CA LEU A 213 5.44 -11.35 -11.83
C LEU A 213 4.43 -11.05 -12.93
N SER A 214 4.53 -11.72 -14.09
CA SER A 214 3.59 -11.52 -15.20
C SER A 214 2.15 -11.85 -14.81
N LEU A 215 1.94 -12.90 -13.99
CA LEU A 215 0.62 -13.30 -13.52
C LEU A 215 -0.04 -12.19 -12.66
N LEU A 216 0.75 -11.48 -11.87
CA LEU A 216 0.29 -10.35 -11.06
C LEU A 216 0.16 -9.06 -11.87
N MET A 217 1.00 -8.87 -12.89
CA MET A 217 1.04 -7.66 -13.71
C MET A 217 -0.10 -7.60 -14.74
N ILE A 218 -0.51 -8.73 -15.33
CA ILE A 218 -1.60 -8.80 -16.31
C ILE A 218 -2.88 -8.07 -15.84
N PRO A 219 -3.48 -8.37 -14.67
CA PRO A 219 -4.71 -7.72 -14.27
C PRO A 219 -4.54 -6.22 -14.02
N VAL A 220 -3.37 -5.79 -13.53
CA VAL A 220 -3.05 -4.36 -13.33
C VAL A 220 -3.04 -3.63 -14.68
N VAL A 221 -2.34 -4.18 -15.68
CA VAL A 221 -2.29 -3.62 -17.04
C VAL A 221 -3.67 -3.57 -17.67
N ILE A 222 -4.48 -4.62 -17.50
CA ILE A 222 -5.85 -4.67 -18.04
C ILE A 222 -6.67 -3.52 -17.48
N ARG A 223 -6.70 -3.34 -16.15
CA ARG A 223 -7.50 -2.30 -15.50
C ARG A 223 -7.02 -0.90 -15.85
N ALA A 224 -5.72 -0.65 -15.77
CA ALA A 224 -5.15 0.63 -16.16
C ALA A 224 -5.48 0.98 -17.62
N THR A 225 -5.34 0.02 -18.54
CA THR A 225 -5.68 0.24 -19.95
C THR A 225 -7.18 0.42 -20.18
N GLU A 226 -8.02 -0.36 -19.49
CA GLU A 226 -9.49 -0.26 -19.60
C GLU A 226 -9.99 1.13 -19.18
N GLU A 227 -9.49 1.65 -18.05
CA GLU A 227 -9.81 2.99 -17.56
C GLU A 227 -9.37 4.07 -18.55
N MET A 228 -8.16 3.94 -19.11
CA MET A 228 -7.63 4.91 -20.07
C MET A 228 -8.35 4.90 -21.42
N LEU A 229 -8.76 3.73 -21.92
CA LEU A 229 -9.54 3.64 -23.16
C LEU A 229 -10.94 4.25 -23.00
N LYS A 230 -11.56 4.15 -21.80
CA LYS A 230 -12.88 4.74 -21.52
C LYS A 230 -12.87 6.27 -21.45
N ILE A 231 -11.71 6.88 -21.19
CA ILE A 231 -11.55 8.34 -21.15
C ILE A 231 -11.63 8.95 -22.57
N VAL A 232 -11.30 8.18 -23.62
CA VAL A 232 -11.37 8.68 -25.00
C VAL A 232 -12.82 9.06 -25.34
N PRO A 233 -13.09 10.30 -25.81
CA PRO A 233 -14.46 10.73 -26.15
C PRO A 233 -15.07 9.93 -27.30
N ASN A 234 -16.39 9.71 -27.26
CA ASN A 234 -17.11 8.94 -28.28
C ASN A 234 -17.19 9.68 -29.62
N GLU A 235 -17.13 11.01 -29.61
CA GLU A 235 -17.16 11.86 -30.79
C GLU A 235 -16.01 11.52 -31.74
N LEU A 236 -14.83 11.19 -31.21
CA LEU A 236 -13.68 10.74 -32.00
C LEU A 236 -13.93 9.39 -32.69
N ARG A 237 -14.66 8.49 -32.01
CA ARG A 237 -15.02 7.17 -32.56
C ARG A 237 -16.06 7.33 -33.68
N GLU A 238 -17.10 8.11 -33.43
CA GLU A 238 -18.19 8.35 -34.38
C GLU A 238 -17.71 9.10 -35.62
N ALA A 239 -16.84 10.11 -35.46
CA ALA A 239 -16.21 10.81 -36.58
C ALA A 239 -15.40 9.86 -37.47
N ALA A 240 -14.62 8.94 -36.88
CA ALA A 240 -13.87 7.95 -37.64
C ALA A 240 -14.80 6.97 -38.40
N TYR A 241 -15.89 6.54 -37.78
CA TYR A 241 -16.88 5.67 -38.44
C TYR A 241 -17.62 6.40 -39.57
N ALA A 242 -17.90 7.69 -39.43
CA ALA A 242 -18.50 8.51 -40.48
C ALA A 242 -17.60 8.67 -41.72
N LEU A 243 -16.27 8.62 -41.51
CA LEU A 243 -15.27 8.59 -42.59
C LEU A 243 -15.12 7.20 -43.25
N GLY A 244 -15.94 6.21 -42.87
CA GLY A 244 -15.88 4.85 -43.41
C GLY A 244 -14.70 4.02 -42.90
N VAL A 245 -14.04 4.44 -41.82
CA VAL A 245 -12.90 3.72 -41.24
C VAL A 245 -13.41 2.49 -40.47
N PRO A 246 -12.85 1.29 -40.74
CA PRO A 246 -13.26 0.08 -40.01
C PRO A 246 -12.81 0.15 -38.55
N LYS A 247 -13.59 -0.49 -37.66
CA LYS A 247 -13.41 -0.40 -36.20
C LYS A 247 -12.01 -0.73 -35.69
N TRP A 248 -11.37 -1.77 -36.22
CA TRP A 248 -10.00 -2.13 -35.82
C TRP A 248 -9.01 -1.00 -36.15
N LEU A 249 -9.21 -0.28 -37.25
CA LEU A 249 -8.34 0.82 -37.66
C LEU A 249 -8.63 2.08 -36.82
N THR A 250 -9.89 2.33 -36.45
CA THR A 250 -10.25 3.38 -35.48
C THR A 250 -9.58 3.14 -34.14
N VAL A 251 -9.58 1.91 -33.63
CA VAL A 251 -8.92 1.57 -32.36
C VAL A 251 -7.41 1.80 -32.45
N LEU A 252 -6.77 1.29 -33.51
CA LEU A 252 -5.32 1.37 -33.66
C LEU A 252 -4.80 2.79 -33.95
N LYS A 253 -5.52 3.58 -34.76
CA LYS A 253 -5.04 4.88 -35.23
C LYS A 253 -5.63 6.09 -34.50
N VAL A 254 -6.74 5.92 -33.78
CA VAL A 254 -7.39 7.02 -33.06
C VAL A 254 -7.37 6.73 -31.57
N VAL A 255 -8.03 5.67 -31.12
CA VAL A 255 -8.26 5.42 -29.68
C VAL A 255 -6.95 5.14 -28.93
N LEU A 256 -6.12 4.21 -29.43
CA LEU A 256 -4.85 3.87 -28.77
C LEU A 256 -3.89 5.06 -28.67
N PRO A 257 -3.58 5.80 -29.75
CA PRO A 257 -2.72 6.97 -29.65
C PRO A 257 -3.24 8.05 -28.69
N THR A 258 -4.55 8.29 -28.66
CA THR A 258 -5.16 9.28 -27.76
C THR A 258 -5.04 8.88 -26.29
N SER A 259 -5.11 7.58 -25.97
CA SER A 259 -4.99 7.06 -24.60
C SER A 259 -3.56 6.69 -24.18
N LEU A 260 -2.59 6.71 -25.10
CA LEU A 260 -1.24 6.16 -24.90
C LEU A 260 -0.50 6.78 -23.72
N ALA A 261 -0.59 8.10 -23.54
CA ALA A 261 0.08 8.77 -22.43
C ALA A 261 -0.41 8.25 -21.07
N GLY A 262 -1.72 8.03 -20.92
CA GLY A 262 -2.26 7.48 -19.69
C GLY A 262 -2.02 5.98 -19.52
N ILE A 263 -2.03 5.20 -20.61
CA ILE A 263 -1.64 3.79 -20.59
C ILE A 263 -0.19 3.68 -20.11
N ALA A 264 0.71 4.51 -20.65
CA ALA A 264 2.12 4.53 -20.27
C ALA A 264 2.37 4.99 -18.82
N THR A 265 1.50 5.81 -18.23
CA THR A 265 1.61 6.16 -16.81
C THR A 265 1.05 5.09 -15.88
N GLY A 266 0.09 4.29 -16.36
CA GLY A 266 -0.53 3.21 -15.58
C GLY A 266 0.30 1.92 -15.56
N ILE A 267 1.29 1.79 -16.44
CA ILE A 267 2.21 0.65 -16.56
C ILE A 267 3.56 1.04 -15.97
#